data_AF-A0A8S3STT3-F1
#
_entry.id   AF-A0A8S3STT3-F1
#
_cell.length_a   1.000
_cell.length_b   1.000
_cell.length_c   1.000
_cell.angle_alpha   90.00
_cell.angle_beta   90.00
_cell.angle_gamma   90.00
#
_symmetry.space_group_name_H-M   'P 1'
#
loop_
_entity.id
_entity.type
_entity.pdbx_description
1 polymer ?
#
loop_
_entity_poly.entity_id
_entity_poly.type
_entity_poly.pdbx_seq_one_letter_code
_entity_poly.pdbx_strand_id
1 'polypeptide(L)'
;MSQLVEIQNFPFKLYKCCNEFIPISIEEAMNLENVTVRQFDCTEWFNQRKKRITASQFARVAKRKKQVNEIFLQSLFDPKKFSSAATSYGTANETVAKEQYAEKYKDNHLHDCGLVVNPGFSFLGATPDGKLCSNGTTGIIEIKCPYAVRDLKIEEAVVTANFCLQKNGDVLVMNKGHDHYYQVQGQLLLSGATFCEFIV
;
A
#
# COMPACT_ATOMS: atom_id res chain seq x y z
N MET A 1 -18.68 -0.90 2.92
CA MET A 1 -18.68 0.42 2.28
C MET A 1 -17.25 0.68 1.89
N SER A 2 -16.94 0.75 0.60
CA SER A 2 -15.60 1.08 0.12
C SER A 2 -15.36 2.59 0.34
N GLN A 3 -14.18 2.97 0.81
CA GLN A 3 -13.83 4.36 1.11
C GLN A 3 -12.79 4.88 0.14
N LEU A 4 -13.16 5.96 -0.56
CA LEU A 4 -12.28 6.69 -1.46
C LEU A 4 -11.32 7.59 -0.67
N VAL A 5 -10.03 7.50 -0.97
CA VAL A 5 -8.98 8.35 -0.40
C VAL A 5 -8.38 9.23 -1.50
N GLU A 6 -8.54 10.55 -1.37
CA GLU A 6 -7.88 11.54 -2.25
C GLU A 6 -6.50 11.96 -1.72
N ILE A 7 -5.64 12.40 -2.64
CA ILE A 7 -4.27 12.86 -2.35
C ILE A 7 -4.34 14.15 -1.52
N GLN A 8 -3.89 14.09 -0.26
CA GLN A 8 -3.68 15.30 0.56
C GLN A 8 -2.18 15.47 0.80
N ASN A 9 -1.62 16.54 0.22
CA ASN A 9 -0.24 17.07 0.39
C ASN A 9 0.66 16.25 1.32
N PHE A 10 1.30 15.23 0.76
CA PHE A 10 2.18 14.32 1.49
C PHE A 10 3.56 14.98 1.70
N PRO A 11 3.99 15.27 2.93
CA PRO A 11 5.23 16.02 3.15
C PRO A 11 6.44 15.09 3.11
N PHE A 12 7.11 14.99 1.96
CA PHE A 12 8.44 14.39 1.91
C PHE A 12 9.55 15.43 2.06
N LYS A 13 10.28 15.37 3.18
CA LYS A 13 11.69 15.78 3.24
C LYS A 13 12.53 14.52 3.38
N LEU A 14 12.84 13.86 2.27
CA LEU A 14 13.79 12.75 2.25
C LEU A 14 15.18 13.29 2.00
N TYR A 15 16.06 13.09 2.98
CA TYR A 15 17.48 13.37 2.83
C TYR A 15 18.10 12.33 1.88
N LYS A 16 18.89 12.87 0.94
CA LYS A 16 19.68 12.19 -0.08
C LYS A 16 20.76 11.32 0.57
N CYS A 17 20.40 10.12 1.04
CA CYS A 17 21.31 9.21 1.75
C CYS A 17 21.72 7.98 0.92
N CYS A 18 21.27 7.84 -0.33
CA CYS A 18 21.66 6.74 -1.21
C CYS A 18 22.36 7.33 -2.44
N ASN A 19 23.66 7.06 -2.57
CA ASN A 19 24.51 7.66 -3.60
C ASN A 19 24.33 7.07 -5.01
N GLU A 20 23.43 6.11 -5.22
CA GLU A 20 23.10 5.61 -6.56
C GLU A 20 21.61 5.29 -6.62
N PHE A 21 20.80 6.30 -6.94
CA PHE A 21 19.43 6.05 -7.36
C PHE A 21 19.48 5.31 -8.69
N ILE A 22 18.88 4.12 -8.77
CA ILE A 22 18.76 3.36 -10.02
C ILE A 22 17.73 4.10 -10.87
N PRO A 23 18.13 4.84 -11.92
CA PRO A 23 17.16 5.49 -12.78
C PRO A 23 16.35 4.41 -13.49
N ILE A 24 15.09 4.70 -13.78
CA ILE A 24 14.22 3.82 -14.53
C ILE A 24 13.39 4.69 -15.47
N SER A 25 13.35 4.32 -16.74
CA SER A 25 12.47 4.96 -17.72
C SER A 25 11.01 4.58 -17.47
N ILE A 26 10.08 5.30 -18.10
CA ILE A 26 8.65 4.99 -18.04
C ILE A 26 8.40 3.57 -18.58
N GLU A 27 9.01 3.22 -19.71
CA GLU A 27 8.87 1.91 -20.34
C GLU A 27 9.38 0.78 -19.44
N GLU A 28 10.56 0.94 -18.84
CA GLU A 28 11.10 -0.04 -17.90
C GLU A 28 10.23 -0.18 -16.64
N ALA A 29 9.67 0.93 -16.13
CA ALA A 29 8.77 0.90 -14.98
C ALA A 29 7.46 0.18 -15.30
N MET A 30 6.88 0.40 -16.48
CA MET A 30 5.69 -0.31 -16.95
C MET A 30 5.98 -1.80 -17.14
N ASN A 31 7.10 -2.15 -17.76
CA ASN A 31 7.51 -3.54 -17.93
C ASN A 31 7.76 -4.22 -16.58
N LEU A 32 8.42 -3.53 -15.65
CA LEU A 32 8.63 -4.01 -14.28
C LEU A 32 7.30 -4.33 -13.58
N GLU A 33 6.31 -3.46 -13.69
CA GLU A 33 4.98 -3.71 -13.13
C GLU A 33 4.36 -4.98 -13.72
N ASN A 34 4.37 -5.11 -15.06
CA ASN A 34 3.81 -6.26 -15.77
C ASN A 34 4.46 -7.59 -15.37
N VAL A 35 5.80 -7.68 -15.36
CA VAL A 35 6.51 -8.93 -15.03
C VAL A 35 6.42 -9.31 -13.56
N THR A 36 6.05 -8.35 -12.70
CA THR A 36 5.93 -8.55 -11.25
C THR A 36 4.49 -8.61 -10.74
N VAL A 37 3.50 -8.72 -11.64
CA VAL A 37 2.07 -8.77 -11.31
C VAL A 37 1.69 -9.92 -10.36
N ARG A 38 2.45 -11.02 -10.37
CA ARG A 38 2.26 -12.17 -9.45
C ARG A 38 2.81 -11.95 -8.03
N GLN A 39 3.39 -10.78 -7.77
CA GLN A 39 3.83 -10.32 -6.45
C GLN A 39 4.62 -11.37 -5.64
N PHE A 40 4.01 -11.96 -4.60
CA PHE A 40 4.66 -12.90 -3.68
C PHE A 40 5.13 -14.19 -4.37
N ASP A 41 4.57 -14.52 -5.54
CA ASP A 41 4.98 -15.65 -6.39
C ASP A 41 5.97 -15.22 -7.49
N CYS A 42 6.61 -14.06 -7.35
CA CYS A 42 7.59 -13.53 -8.30
C CYS A 42 8.91 -13.16 -7.60
N THR A 43 9.97 -13.92 -7.91
CA THR A 43 11.33 -13.63 -7.40
C THR A 43 11.81 -12.22 -7.77
N GLU A 44 11.50 -11.77 -8.99
CA GLU A 44 11.92 -10.44 -9.46
C GLU A 44 11.23 -9.32 -8.68
N TRP A 45 9.99 -9.52 -8.25
CA TRP A 45 9.28 -8.59 -7.37
C TRP A 45 10.05 -8.39 -6.05
N PHE A 46 10.54 -9.46 -5.42
CA PHE A 46 11.38 -9.35 -4.22
C PHE A 46 12.72 -8.67 -4.51
N ASN A 47 13.40 -9.01 -5.60
CA ASN A 47 14.68 -8.41 -5.99
C ASN A 47 14.56 -6.90 -6.18
N GLN A 48 13.47 -6.44 -6.79
CA GLN A 48 13.26 -5.03 -7.11
C GLN A 48 12.80 -4.24 -5.89
N ARG A 49 12.06 -4.87 -4.96
CA ARG A 49 11.74 -4.26 -3.66
C ARG A 49 12.95 -4.06 -2.77
N LYS A 50 13.96 -4.93 -2.83
CA LYS A 50 15.23 -4.75 -2.10
C LYS A 50 16.03 -3.52 -2.51
N LYS A 51 15.73 -2.94 -3.67
CA LYS A 51 16.40 -1.75 -4.20
C LYS A 51 15.68 -0.45 -3.81
N ARG A 52 14.52 -0.53 -3.13
CA ARG A 52 13.59 0.59 -2.95
C ARG A 52 12.98 0.62 -1.56
N ILE A 53 12.63 1.82 -1.10
CA ILE A 53 11.79 1.96 0.09
C ILE A 53 10.35 1.73 -0.35
N THR A 54 9.70 0.69 0.17
CA THR A 54 8.33 0.35 -0.24
C THR A 54 7.27 1.12 0.54
N ALA A 55 6.12 1.42 -0.08
CA ALA A 55 5.02 2.19 0.52
C ALA A 55 4.57 1.66 1.90
N SER A 56 4.57 0.34 2.10
CA SER A 56 4.28 -0.31 3.39
C SER A 56 5.22 0.12 4.54
N GLN A 57 6.39 0.69 4.22
CA GLN A 57 7.38 1.17 5.19
C GLN A 57 7.29 2.70 5.40
N PHE A 58 6.42 3.41 4.68
CA PHE A 58 6.42 4.88 4.70
C PHE A 58 6.05 5.45 6.06
N ALA A 59 5.15 4.80 6.81
CA ALA A 59 4.86 5.19 8.18
C ALA A 59 6.10 5.12 9.07
N ARG A 60 6.93 4.07 8.93
CA ARG A 60 8.19 3.90 9.68
C ARG A 60 9.18 5.02 9.39
N VAL A 61 9.21 5.53 8.16
CA VAL A 61 10.08 6.66 7.76
C VAL A 61 9.50 7.98 8.25
N ALA A 62 8.23 8.25 7.93
CA ALA A 62 7.58 9.54 8.21
C ALA A 62 7.38 9.81 9.70
N LYS A 63 7.10 8.78 10.51
CA LYS A 63 6.90 8.91 11.97
C LYS A 63 8.19 8.81 12.77
N ARG A 64 9.34 8.59 12.13
CA ARG A 64 10.60 8.40 12.84
C ARG A 64 11.03 9.70 13.51
N LYS A 65 11.27 9.63 14.82
CA LYS A 65 11.85 10.72 15.62
C LYS A 65 13.35 10.58 15.87
N LYS A 66 13.85 9.33 15.87
CA LYS A 66 15.28 9.04 16.08
C LYS A 66 16.08 9.39 14.84
N GLN A 67 17.35 9.77 15.01
CA GLN A 67 18.26 9.99 13.87
C GLN A 67 18.36 8.75 12.99
N VAL A 68 18.49 8.95 11.68
CA VAL A 68 18.72 7.87 10.72
C VAL A 68 20.09 7.26 10.99
N ASN A 69 20.16 5.94 11.00
CA ASN A 69 21.41 5.19 11.14
C ASN A 69 21.43 4.02 10.15
N GLU A 70 22.60 3.42 9.95
CA GLU A 70 22.80 2.34 8.99
C GLU A 70 21.89 1.14 9.25
N ILE A 71 21.70 0.76 10.52
CA ILE A 71 20.81 -0.35 10.90
C ILE A 71 19.37 -0.08 10.45
N PHE A 72 18.87 1.15 10.66
CA PHE A 72 17.53 1.53 10.21
C PHE A 72 17.44 1.49 8.69
N LEU A 73 18.42 2.06 7.97
CA LEU A 73 18.45 2.04 6.51
C LEU A 73 18.45 0.61 5.96
N GLN A 74 19.34 -0.26 6.47
CA GLN A 74 19.39 -1.67 6.10
C GLN A 74 18.03 -2.36 6.32
N SER A 75 17.36 -2.06 7.44
CA SER A 75 16.03 -2.62 7.74
C SER A 75 14.89 -2.16 6.81
N LEU A 76 15.10 -1.12 6.00
CA LEU A 76 14.13 -0.68 4.99
C LEU A 76 14.26 -1.49 3.69
N PHE A 77 15.49 -1.84 3.30
CA PHE A 77 15.80 -2.52 2.04
C PHE A 77 15.86 -4.05 2.18
N ASP A 78 16.25 -4.57 3.33
CA ASP A 78 16.25 -6.00 3.63
C ASP A 78 15.42 -6.30 4.88
N PRO A 79 14.09 -6.15 4.80
CA PRO A 79 13.22 -6.50 5.92
C PRO A 79 13.31 -8.01 6.19
N LYS A 80 13.56 -8.39 7.44
CA LYS A 80 13.53 -9.79 7.87
C LYS A 80 12.18 -10.41 7.51
N LYS A 81 12.19 -11.63 6.98
CA LYS A 81 10.97 -12.43 6.80
C LYS A 81 10.27 -12.54 8.15
N PHE A 82 9.01 -12.12 8.20
CA PHE A 82 8.17 -12.16 9.38
C PHE A 82 6.88 -12.89 9.04
N SER A 83 6.48 -13.79 9.92
CA SER A 83 5.19 -14.46 9.86
C SER A 83 4.59 -14.45 11.26
N SER A 84 3.29 -14.18 11.30
CA SER A 84 2.46 -14.12 12.50
C SER A 84 1.06 -14.58 12.17
N ALA A 85 0.25 -14.86 13.19
CA ALA A 85 -1.17 -15.17 12.99
C ALA A 85 -1.90 -14.07 12.19
N ALA A 86 -1.57 -12.80 12.44
CA ALA A 86 -2.16 -11.67 11.73
C ALA A 86 -1.78 -11.62 10.24
N THR A 87 -0.51 -11.83 9.90
CA THR A 87 -0.07 -11.84 8.50
C THR A 87 -0.60 -13.06 7.76
N SER A 88 -0.60 -14.24 8.38
CA SER A 88 -1.16 -15.46 7.77
C SER A 88 -2.67 -15.33 7.54
N TYR A 89 -3.39 -14.76 8.50
CA TYR A 89 -4.82 -14.48 8.35
C TYR A 89 -5.07 -13.48 7.23
N GLY A 90 -4.29 -12.40 7.16
CA GLY A 90 -4.36 -11.43 6.06
C GLY A 90 -4.23 -12.10 4.70
N THR A 91 -3.12 -12.82 4.48
CA THR A 91 -2.85 -13.53 3.22
C THR A 91 -3.93 -14.55 2.87
N ALA A 92 -4.48 -15.27 3.85
CA ALA A 92 -5.52 -16.27 3.59
C ALA A 92 -6.88 -15.67 3.18
N ASN A 93 -7.16 -14.43 3.57
CA ASN A 93 -8.48 -13.81 3.35
C ASN A 93 -8.46 -12.70 2.28
N GLU A 94 -7.28 -12.22 1.87
CA GLU A 94 -7.15 -11.13 0.90
C GLU A 94 -7.84 -11.46 -0.44
N THR A 95 -7.61 -12.66 -0.98
CA THR A 95 -8.26 -13.11 -2.23
C THR A 95 -9.78 -13.12 -2.10
N VAL A 96 -10.31 -13.65 -1.00
CA VAL A 96 -11.76 -13.72 -0.76
C VAL A 96 -12.36 -12.31 -0.65
N ALA A 97 -11.69 -11.40 0.07
CA ALA A 97 -12.14 -10.01 0.18
C ALA A 97 -12.12 -9.29 -1.18
N LYS A 98 -11.10 -9.55 -2.02
CA LYS A 98 -11.00 -9.02 -3.37
C LYS A 98 -12.13 -9.52 -4.28
N GLU A 99 -12.44 -10.82 -4.22
CA GLU A 99 -13.55 -11.45 -4.95
C GLU A 99 -14.90 -10.87 -4.53
N GLN A 100 -15.15 -10.73 -3.22
CA GLN A 100 -16.38 -10.12 -2.70
C GLN A 100 -16.54 -8.67 -3.14
N TYR A 101 -15.44 -7.90 -3.18
CA TYR A 101 -15.45 -6.55 -3.72
C TYR A 101 -15.84 -6.56 -5.21
N ALA A 102 -15.17 -7.39 -6.02
CA ALA A 102 -15.45 -7.48 -7.46
C ALA A 102 -16.90 -7.93 -7.76
N GLU A 103 -17.44 -8.87 -6.97
CA GLU A 103 -18.83 -9.31 -7.12
C GLU A 103 -19.83 -8.21 -6.74
N LYS A 104 -19.52 -7.41 -5.73
CA LYS A 104 -20.39 -6.31 -5.30
C LYS A 104 -20.38 -5.14 -6.29
N TYR A 105 -19.24 -4.85 -6.91
CA TYR A 105 -19.04 -3.70 -7.79
C TYR A 105 -18.71 -4.16 -9.21
N LYS A 106 -19.63 -4.91 -9.84
CA LYS A 106 -19.41 -5.57 -11.14
C LYS A 106 -19.11 -4.60 -12.30
N ASP A 107 -19.54 -3.35 -12.17
CA ASP A 107 -19.30 -2.31 -13.17
C ASP A 107 -17.88 -1.72 -13.07
N ASN A 108 -17.15 -2.02 -12.00
CA ASN A 108 -15.76 -1.61 -11.85
C ASN A 108 -14.82 -2.66 -12.45
N HIS A 109 -13.84 -2.20 -13.24
CA HIS A 109 -12.81 -3.08 -13.78
C HIS A 109 -11.64 -3.17 -12.81
N LEU A 110 -11.48 -4.35 -12.20
CA LEU A 110 -10.41 -4.65 -11.27
C LEU A 110 -9.34 -5.50 -11.96
N HIS A 111 -8.09 -5.06 -11.86
CA HIS A 111 -6.93 -5.76 -12.42
C HIS A 111 -5.86 -5.98 -11.34
N ASP A 112 -5.08 -7.05 -11.48
CA ASP A 112 -3.90 -7.23 -10.65
C ASP A 112 -2.85 -6.15 -10.91
N CYS A 113 -2.02 -5.90 -9.90
CA CYS A 113 -0.99 -4.87 -9.93
C CYS A 113 0.34 -5.46 -9.52
N GLY A 114 1.40 -5.16 -10.28
CA GLY A 114 2.77 -5.48 -9.89
C GLY A 114 3.42 -4.40 -9.04
N LEU A 115 4.76 -4.41 -9.02
CA LEU A 115 5.55 -3.36 -8.40
C LEU A 115 5.51 -2.09 -9.25
N VAL A 116 4.84 -1.07 -8.73
CA VAL A 116 4.79 0.28 -9.29
C VAL A 116 6.01 1.07 -8.83
N VAL A 117 6.71 1.67 -9.80
CA VAL A 117 7.85 2.57 -9.57
C VAL A 117 7.64 3.82 -10.40
N ASN A 118 7.72 4.99 -9.77
CA ASN A 118 7.64 6.26 -10.48
C ASN A 118 9.06 6.69 -10.90
N PRO A 119 9.33 6.97 -12.20
CA PRO A 119 10.64 7.44 -12.66
C PRO A 119 11.20 8.66 -11.92
N GLY A 120 10.34 9.60 -11.50
CA GLY A 120 10.73 10.77 -10.71
C GLY A 120 11.14 10.44 -9.28
N PHE A 121 10.78 9.25 -8.79
CA PHE A 121 11.07 8.75 -7.45
C PHE A 121 11.53 7.29 -7.50
N SER A 122 12.49 6.96 -8.37
CA SER A 122 12.84 5.57 -8.70
C SER A 122 13.33 4.72 -7.52
N PHE A 123 13.72 5.37 -6.42
CA PHE A 123 14.13 4.78 -5.16
C PHE A 123 12.96 4.38 -4.24
N LEU A 124 11.73 4.71 -4.63
CA LEU A 124 10.49 4.34 -3.96
C LEU A 124 9.73 3.27 -4.78
N GLY A 125 9.00 2.40 -4.11
CA GLY A 125 8.16 1.40 -4.76
C GLY A 125 6.84 1.18 -4.04
N ALA A 126 5.80 0.79 -4.77
CA ALA A 126 4.50 0.45 -4.23
C ALA A 126 3.97 -0.82 -4.89
N THR A 127 3.19 -1.60 -4.15
CA THR A 127 2.40 -2.69 -4.71
C THR A 127 1.00 -2.53 -4.12
N PRO A 128 0.08 -1.88 -4.85
CA PRO A 128 -1.35 -1.94 -4.55
C PRO A 128 -1.89 -3.37 -4.70
N ASP A 129 -2.99 -3.67 -4.01
CA ASP A 129 -3.65 -4.98 -4.10
C ASP A 129 -4.44 -5.13 -5.42
N GLY A 130 -4.67 -4.02 -6.14
CA GLY A 130 -5.17 -4.02 -7.50
C GLY A 130 -5.28 -2.61 -8.12
N LYS A 131 -5.38 -2.57 -9.44
CA LYS A 131 -5.72 -1.38 -10.24
C LYS A 131 -7.21 -1.37 -10.50
N LEU A 132 -7.85 -0.22 -10.33
CA LEU A 132 -9.30 -0.07 -10.43
C LEU A 132 -9.64 0.97 -11.51
N CYS A 133 -10.55 0.64 -12.42
CA CYS A 133 -11.20 1.61 -13.26
C CYS A 133 -12.68 1.66 -12.89
N SER A 134 -13.15 2.82 -12.43
CA SER A 134 -14.54 3.06 -12.07
C SER A 134 -15.00 4.37 -12.70
N ASN A 135 -16.09 4.33 -13.47
CA ASN A 135 -16.67 5.51 -14.12
C ASN A 135 -15.66 6.34 -14.92
N GLY A 136 -14.78 5.68 -15.68
CA GLY A 136 -13.74 6.33 -16.49
C GLY A 136 -12.57 6.92 -15.69
N THR A 137 -12.51 6.68 -14.38
CA THR A 137 -11.45 7.17 -13.50
C THR A 137 -10.58 6.01 -13.02
N THR A 138 -9.25 6.19 -13.08
CA THR A 138 -8.29 5.22 -12.59
C THR A 138 -7.96 5.46 -11.11
N GLY A 139 -8.15 4.40 -10.34
CA GLY A 139 -7.82 4.27 -8.93
C GLY A 139 -7.04 3.00 -8.65
N ILE A 140 -6.86 2.72 -7.36
CA ILE A 140 -6.26 1.50 -6.83
C ILE A 140 -7.13 0.94 -5.70
N ILE A 141 -6.90 -0.31 -5.32
CA ILE A 141 -7.47 -0.88 -4.11
C ILE A 141 -6.36 -1.26 -3.13
N GLU A 142 -6.69 -1.20 -1.85
CA GLU A 142 -5.85 -1.70 -0.76
C GLU A 142 -6.76 -2.42 0.24
N ILE A 143 -6.52 -3.71 0.44
CA ILE A 143 -7.30 -4.62 1.25
C ILE A 143 -6.55 -4.88 2.56
N LYS A 144 -7.28 -4.87 3.68
CA LYS A 144 -6.76 -5.29 4.98
C LYS A 144 -7.76 -6.21 5.66
N CYS A 145 -7.29 -7.38 6.09
CA CYS A 145 -8.09 -8.31 6.91
C CYS A 145 -7.51 -8.33 8.33
N PRO A 146 -7.89 -7.41 9.23
CA PRO A 146 -7.26 -7.24 10.54
C PRO A 146 -7.65 -8.35 11.52
N TYR A 147 -6.72 -9.27 11.78
CA TYR A 147 -6.94 -10.43 12.66
C TYR A 147 -7.44 -10.05 14.08
N ALA A 148 -7.03 -8.91 14.62
CA ALA A 148 -7.40 -8.47 15.98
C ALA A 148 -8.90 -8.19 16.15
N VAL A 149 -9.60 -7.85 15.06
CA VAL A 149 -11.03 -7.48 15.07
C VAL A 149 -11.86 -8.32 14.10
N ARG A 150 -11.33 -9.48 13.69
CA ARG A 150 -11.94 -10.39 12.70
C ARG A 150 -13.35 -10.88 13.06
N ASP A 151 -13.67 -10.91 14.36
CA ASP A 151 -14.94 -11.38 14.89
C ASP A 151 -15.91 -10.21 15.19
N LEU A 152 -15.52 -8.98 14.86
CA LEU A 152 -16.29 -7.76 15.10
C LEU A 152 -16.87 -7.22 13.79
N LYS A 153 -18.03 -6.56 13.89
CA LYS A 153 -18.50 -5.69 12.81
C LYS A 153 -17.67 -4.40 12.77
N ILE A 154 -17.65 -3.71 11.64
CA ILE A 154 -16.89 -2.47 11.47
C ILE A 154 -17.31 -1.39 12.49
N GLU A 155 -18.60 -1.33 12.83
CA GLU A 155 -19.13 -0.39 13.81
C GLU A 155 -18.61 -0.62 15.24
N GLU A 156 -18.23 -1.87 15.54
CA GLU A 156 -17.63 -2.27 16.81
C GLU A 156 -16.11 -2.13 16.75
N ALA A 157 -15.49 -2.45 15.61
CA ALA A 157 -14.05 -2.32 15.41
C ALA A 157 -13.57 -0.87 15.45
N VAL A 158 -14.38 0.10 15.00
CA VAL A 158 -13.98 1.53 14.91
C VAL A 158 -13.70 2.19 16.25
N VAL A 159 -14.22 1.66 17.35
CA VAL A 159 -13.93 2.17 18.70
C VAL A 159 -12.73 1.49 19.35
N THR A 160 -12.16 0.47 18.70
CA THR A 160 -10.96 -0.21 19.20
C THR A 160 -9.71 0.65 18.99
N ALA A 161 -8.76 0.54 19.93
CA ALA A 161 -7.52 1.28 19.84
C ALA A 161 -6.75 0.86 18.58
N ASN A 162 -6.19 1.85 17.88
CA ASN A 162 -5.35 1.66 16.70
C ASN A 162 -6.06 0.96 15.50
N PHE A 163 -7.38 1.08 15.38
CA PHE A 163 -8.06 0.66 14.15
C PHE A 163 -7.70 1.58 12.97
N CYS A 164 -7.67 1.01 11.76
CA CYS A 164 -7.28 1.70 10.53
C CYS A 164 -8.35 2.67 10.01
N LEU A 165 -9.58 2.56 10.52
CA LEU A 165 -10.70 3.48 10.24
C LEU A 165 -11.09 4.25 11.49
N GLN A 166 -11.69 5.42 11.30
CA GLN A 166 -12.27 6.25 12.35
C GLN A 166 -13.57 6.89 11.85
N LYS A 167 -14.45 7.28 12.77
CA LYS A 167 -15.66 8.04 12.42
C LYS A 167 -15.32 9.49 12.13
N ASN A 168 -15.95 10.05 11.10
CA ASN A 168 -15.99 11.48 10.80
C ASN A 168 -17.44 11.86 10.53
N GLY A 169 -18.19 12.20 11.59
CA GLY A 169 -19.64 12.25 11.53
C GLY A 169 -20.23 10.85 11.26
N ASP A 170 -21.13 10.75 10.29
CA ASP A 170 -21.81 9.50 9.92
C ASP A 170 -21.03 8.66 8.91
N VAL A 171 -19.89 9.16 8.42
CA VAL A 171 -19.03 8.42 7.51
C VAL A 171 -17.80 7.87 8.23
N LEU A 172 -17.34 6.72 7.75
CA LEU A 172 -16.05 6.17 8.15
C LEU A 172 -14.97 6.69 7.20
N VAL A 173 -13.82 7.04 7.75
CA VAL A 173 -12.64 7.49 7.00
C VAL A 173 -11.39 6.78 7.51
N MET A 174 -10.35 6.69 6.68
CA MET A 174 -9.05 6.19 7.15
C MET A 174 -8.52 7.06 8.29
N ASN A 175 -8.02 6.39 9.33
CA ASN A 175 -7.31 7.03 10.42
C ASN A 175 -5.96 7.54 9.91
N LYS A 176 -5.81 8.87 9.80
CA LYS A 176 -4.58 9.52 9.30
C LYS A 176 -3.35 9.26 10.17
N GLY A 177 -3.56 8.88 11.43
CA GLY A 177 -2.50 8.46 12.34
C GLY A 177 -2.08 7.00 12.18
N HIS A 178 -2.81 6.18 11.42
CA HIS A 178 -2.53 4.76 11.23
C HIS A 178 -1.46 4.52 10.16
N ASP A 179 -0.70 3.42 10.25
CA ASP A 179 0.39 3.12 9.31
C ASP A 179 -0.10 2.92 7.88
N HIS A 180 -1.25 2.25 7.71
CA HIS A 180 -1.87 2.03 6.40
C HIS A 180 -2.23 3.33 5.67
N TYR A 181 -2.50 4.44 6.37
CA TYR A 181 -2.74 5.72 5.71
C TYR A 181 -1.50 6.19 4.92
N TYR A 182 -0.31 6.09 5.52
CA TYR A 182 0.95 6.45 4.86
C TYR A 182 1.26 5.52 3.69
N GLN A 183 0.88 4.24 3.81
CA GLN A 183 1.01 3.28 2.72
C GLN A 183 0.13 3.66 1.53
N VAL A 184 -1.16 3.92 1.75
CA VAL A 184 -2.11 4.31 0.70
C VAL A 184 -1.67 5.61 0.03
N GLN A 185 -1.29 6.63 0.81
CA GLN A 185 -0.78 7.88 0.23
C GLN A 185 0.49 7.66 -0.61
N GLY A 186 1.38 6.76 -0.19
CA GLY A 186 2.55 6.37 -0.97
C GLY A 186 2.19 5.65 -2.27
N GLN A 187 1.20 4.75 -2.23
CA GLN A 187 0.71 4.06 -3.42
C GLN A 187 0.06 5.04 -4.41
N LEU A 188 -0.74 6.00 -3.94
CA LEU A 188 -1.33 7.06 -4.76
C LEU A 188 -0.24 7.93 -5.42
N LEU A 189 0.74 8.39 -4.63
CA LEU A 189 1.86 9.18 -5.12
C LEU A 189 2.64 8.46 -6.25
N LEU A 190 2.93 7.17 -6.06
CA LEU A 190 3.78 6.43 -6.99
C LEU A 190 3.04 5.97 -8.25
N SER A 191 1.76 5.62 -8.12
CA SER A 191 0.93 5.18 -9.25
C SER A 191 0.34 6.33 -10.06
N GLY A 192 0.20 7.52 -9.47
CA GLY A 192 -0.56 8.61 -10.07
C GLY A 192 -2.08 8.36 -10.08
N ALA A 193 -2.55 7.30 -9.40
CA ALA A 193 -3.97 7.03 -9.22
C ALA A 193 -4.63 8.16 -8.44
N THR A 194 -5.86 8.50 -8.82
CA THR A 194 -6.59 9.63 -8.24
C THR A 194 -7.26 9.30 -6.91
N PHE A 195 -7.56 8.01 -6.71
CA PHE A 195 -8.18 7.51 -5.49
C PHE A 195 -7.71 6.09 -5.15
N CYS A 196 -7.86 5.74 -3.87
CA CYS A 196 -7.73 4.37 -3.39
C CYS A 196 -9.04 3.96 -2.72
N GLU A 197 -9.58 2.80 -3.10
CA GLU A 197 -10.63 2.13 -2.35
C GLU A 197 -9.99 1.28 -1.25
N PHE A 198 -10.07 1.76 -0.01
CA PHE A 198 -9.54 1.07 1.15
C PHE A 198 -10.61 0.12 1.72
N ILE A 199 -10.31 -1.18 1.68
CA ILE A 199 -11.24 -2.27 2.01
C ILE A 199 -10.78 -2.94 3.30
N VAL A 200 -11.71 -3.09 4.26
CA VAL A 200 -11.49 -3.73 5.57
C VAL A 200 -12.58 -4.73 5.85
#